data_AF-A9A307-F1
#
_entry.id   AF-A9A307-F1
#
_cell.length_a   1.000
_cell.length_b   1.000
_cell.length_c   1.000
_cell.angle_alpha   90.00
_cell.angle_beta   90.00
_cell.angle_gamma   90.00
#
_symmetry.space_group_name_H-M   'P 1'
#
loop_
_entity.id
_entity.type
_entity.pdbx_description
1 polymer ?
#
loop_
_entity_poly.entity_id
_entity_poly.type
_entity_poly.pdbx_seq_one_letter_code
_entity_poly.pdbx_strand_id
1 'polypeptide(L)'
;MPIDEKFVENLEVTGKTLHSDGENKHFIWGSGRTDGEAFSNDDVKAAYEARGEEQVPLGIHGTTVAVDWDSCVAAGSCMSVCPVQTFQWYRTEKDIPAKDVNGATFDGTGLTEQDERLDYTDKSQPIREHDCTQCMACQEACPTHAILIEPSYQEYHEKADGSYVKMESSSVNPHAHD
;
A
#
# COMPACT_ATOMS: atom_id res chain seq x y z
N MET A 1 -4.83 -12.03 7.67
CA MET A 1 -5.56 -12.72 6.61
C MET A 1 -5.07 -12.06 5.35
N PRO A 2 -4.81 -12.83 4.29
CA PRO A 2 -4.45 -12.24 3.01
C PRO A 2 -5.45 -11.15 2.61
N ILE A 3 -4.96 -10.14 1.90
CA ILE A 3 -5.82 -9.17 1.22
C ILE A 3 -6.83 -9.95 0.35
N ASP A 4 -8.10 -9.55 0.36
CA ASP A 4 -9.07 -10.04 -0.62
C ASP A 4 -8.55 -9.69 -2.02
N GLU A 5 -8.25 -10.69 -2.84
CA GLU A 5 -7.78 -10.46 -4.20
C GLU A 5 -8.75 -9.52 -4.93
N LYS A 6 -10.06 -9.58 -4.68
CA LYS A 6 -11.04 -8.72 -5.34
C LYS A 6 -11.30 -7.40 -4.63
N PHE A 7 -10.41 -6.92 -3.76
CA PHE A 7 -10.64 -5.69 -3.00
C PHE A 7 -10.93 -4.47 -3.91
N VAL A 8 -10.30 -4.38 -5.09
CA VAL A 8 -10.53 -3.29 -6.05
C VAL A 8 -11.93 -3.33 -6.70
N GLU A 9 -12.62 -4.46 -6.64
CA GLU A 9 -14.02 -4.63 -7.08
C GLU A 9 -15.00 -4.45 -5.91
N ASN A 10 -14.59 -4.87 -4.72
CA ASN A 10 -15.44 -4.97 -3.54
C ASN A 10 -15.42 -3.72 -2.65
N LEU A 11 -14.37 -2.90 -2.75
CA LEU A 11 -14.16 -1.71 -1.92
C LEU A 11 -14.15 -0.44 -2.76
N GLU A 12 -14.57 0.66 -2.13
CA GLU A 12 -14.46 2.00 -2.70
C GLU A 12 -13.15 2.67 -2.27
N VAL A 13 -12.66 3.59 -3.08
CA VAL A 13 -11.56 4.48 -2.71
C VAL A 13 -12.05 5.48 -1.67
N THR A 14 -11.43 5.46 -0.49
CA THR A 14 -11.75 6.35 0.64
C THR A 14 -10.77 7.50 0.78
N GLY A 15 -9.68 7.47 0.02
CA GLY A 15 -8.65 8.49 0.09
C GLY A 15 -7.45 8.21 -0.79
N LYS A 16 -6.41 9.02 -0.59
CA LYS A 16 -5.13 8.86 -1.27
C LYS A 16 -4.02 9.57 -0.50
N THR A 17 -2.80 9.09 -0.69
CA THR A 17 -1.59 9.78 -0.25
C THR A 17 -0.82 10.22 -1.49
N LEU A 18 -0.35 11.47 -1.48
CA LEU A 18 0.29 12.10 -2.63
C LEU A 18 1.81 11.99 -2.54
N HIS A 19 2.48 11.79 -3.67
CA HIS A 19 3.90 12.08 -3.80
C HIS A 19 4.08 13.57 -4.12
N SER A 20 5.17 14.19 -3.66
CA SER A 20 5.45 15.61 -3.89
C SER A 20 5.93 15.94 -5.31
N ASP A 21 6.06 14.93 -6.18
CA ASP A 21 6.43 15.12 -7.59
C ASP A 21 5.25 15.68 -8.42
N GLY A 22 4.04 15.71 -7.84
CA GLY A 22 2.83 16.23 -8.46
C GLY A 22 2.16 15.26 -9.44
N GLU A 23 2.72 14.06 -9.65
CA GLU A 23 2.22 13.07 -10.59
C GLU A 23 1.76 11.80 -9.86
N ASN A 24 2.60 11.30 -8.96
CA ASN A 24 2.41 10.01 -8.32
C ASN A 24 1.57 10.13 -7.04
N LYS A 25 0.79 9.08 -6.79
CA LYS A 25 -0.03 8.90 -5.60
C LYS A 25 -0.32 7.42 -5.42
N HIS A 26 -0.71 7.04 -4.22
CA HIS A 26 -1.35 5.75 -4.01
C HIS A 26 -2.73 5.97 -3.38
N PHE A 27 -3.69 5.15 -3.77
CA PHE A 27 -5.06 5.20 -3.26
C PHE A 27 -5.21 4.41 -1.97
N ILE A 28 -6.20 4.78 -1.16
CA ILE A 28 -6.59 4.04 0.03
C ILE A 28 -7.96 3.42 -0.26
N TRP A 29 -8.05 2.09 -0.16
CA TRP A 29 -9.22 1.30 -0.48
C TRP A 29 -9.89 0.78 0.79
N GLY A 30 -11.19 1.06 0.91
CA GLY A 30 -12.01 0.68 2.06
C GLY A 30 -11.80 1.55 3.30
N SER A 31 -12.69 1.39 4.28
CA SER A 31 -12.60 2.05 5.59
C SER A 31 -11.71 1.29 6.60
N GLY A 32 -11.09 0.20 6.17
CA GLY A 32 -10.36 -0.72 7.02
C GLY A 32 -11.23 -1.67 7.84
N ARG A 33 -10.56 -2.51 8.63
CA ARG A 33 -11.12 -3.59 9.44
C ARG A 33 -10.41 -3.72 10.79
N THR A 34 -11.13 -4.13 11.83
CA THR A 34 -10.58 -4.30 13.20
C THR A 34 -10.12 -5.72 13.51
N ASP A 35 -10.37 -6.67 12.61
CA ASP A 35 -9.94 -8.07 12.71
C ASP A 35 -8.66 -8.34 11.89
N GLY A 36 -7.94 -7.30 11.48
CA GLY A 36 -6.61 -7.41 10.88
C GLY A 36 -5.53 -7.78 11.91
N GLU A 37 -4.42 -8.36 11.46
CA GLU A 37 -3.35 -8.84 12.34
C GLU A 37 -2.74 -7.74 13.21
N ALA A 38 -2.73 -6.49 12.76
CA ALA A 38 -2.20 -5.37 13.54
C ALA A 38 -3.00 -5.16 14.83
N PHE A 39 -4.31 -5.47 14.86
CA PHE A 39 -5.16 -5.30 16.03
C PHE A 39 -4.99 -6.41 17.07
N SER A 40 -4.43 -7.54 16.69
CA SER A 40 -4.17 -8.67 17.60
C SER A 40 -2.70 -8.77 18.03
N ASN A 41 -1.79 -8.12 17.32
CA ASN A 41 -0.36 -8.12 17.61
C ASN A 41 0.00 -7.30 18.86
N ASP A 42 0.70 -7.90 19.81
CA ASP A 42 1.04 -7.29 21.11
C ASP A 42 2.00 -6.10 20.99
N ASP A 43 3.00 -6.18 20.10
CA ASP A 43 3.97 -5.10 19.90
C ASP A 43 3.32 -3.86 19.26
N VAL A 44 2.41 -4.08 18.30
CA VAL A 44 1.63 -3.00 17.68
C VAL A 44 0.75 -2.31 18.72
N LYS A 45 -0.02 -3.07 19.52
CA LYS A 45 -0.88 -2.51 20.57
C LYS A 45 -0.06 -1.72 21.59
N ALA A 46 1.07 -2.27 22.05
CA ALA A 46 1.96 -1.60 22.99
C ALA A 46 2.55 -0.31 22.41
N ALA A 47 2.88 -0.27 21.12
CA ALA A 47 3.38 0.93 20.46
C ALA A 47 2.31 2.03 20.33
N TYR A 48 1.05 1.69 20.00
CA TYR A 48 -0.06 2.64 20.01
C TYR A 48 -0.32 3.21 21.42
N GLU A 49 -0.33 2.33 22.44
CA GLU A 49 -0.47 2.75 23.84
C GLU A 49 0.67 3.69 24.27
N ALA A 50 1.92 3.37 23.93
CA ALA A 50 3.09 4.18 24.25
C ALA A 50 3.04 5.58 23.59
N ARG A 51 2.44 5.68 22.41
CA ARG A 51 2.22 6.98 21.72
C ARG A 51 1.01 7.75 22.25
N GLY A 52 0.12 7.11 23.02
CA GLY A 52 -1.16 7.70 23.39
C GLY A 52 -2.09 7.90 22.18
N GLU A 53 -1.91 7.10 21.12
CA GLU A 53 -2.72 7.14 19.91
C GLU A 53 -3.74 6.00 19.91
N GLU A 54 -4.97 6.27 19.47
CA GLU A 54 -5.97 5.22 19.27
C GLU A 54 -5.66 4.43 17.99
N GLN A 55 -5.57 3.11 18.10
CA GLN A 55 -5.50 2.22 16.94
C GLN A 55 -6.87 2.14 16.28
N VAL A 56 -6.98 2.69 15.07
CA VAL A 56 -8.20 2.72 14.25
C VAL A 56 -7.98 1.97 12.95
N PRO A 57 -9.05 1.51 12.27
CA PRO A 57 -8.95 0.95 10.93
C PRO A 57 -8.38 1.94 9.92
N LEU A 58 -7.49 1.47 9.04
CA LEU A 58 -6.70 2.28 8.11
C LEU A 58 -6.95 1.92 6.64
N GLY A 59 -7.40 0.69 6.35
CA GLY A 59 -7.67 0.24 5.00
C GLY A 59 -6.42 -0.20 4.23
N ILE A 60 -6.59 -0.38 2.93
CA ILE A 60 -5.57 -0.91 2.04
C ILE A 60 -4.91 0.25 1.30
N HIS A 61 -3.62 0.46 1.53
CA HIS A 61 -2.82 1.50 0.88
C HIS A 61 -2.18 0.95 -0.38
N GLY A 62 -2.41 1.60 -1.52
CA GLY A 62 -1.93 1.19 -2.83
C GLY A 62 -2.89 0.30 -3.60
N THR A 63 -2.69 0.20 -4.91
CA THR A 63 -3.60 -0.49 -5.83
C THR A 63 -2.96 -1.71 -6.48
N THR A 64 -1.94 -1.50 -7.32
CA THR A 64 -1.12 -2.55 -7.93
C THR A 64 -0.06 -3.09 -6.96
N VAL A 65 0.31 -2.28 -5.97
CA VAL A 65 1.11 -2.66 -4.80
C VAL A 65 0.29 -2.29 -3.56
N ALA A 66 -0.57 -3.21 -3.15
CA ALA A 66 -1.47 -3.01 -2.03
C ALA A 66 -0.82 -3.46 -0.72
N VAL A 67 -0.97 -2.65 0.33
CA VAL A 67 -0.58 -2.95 1.71
C VAL A 67 -1.78 -2.74 2.61
N ASP A 68 -2.33 -3.80 3.20
CA ASP A 68 -3.36 -3.71 4.22
C ASP A 68 -2.74 -3.21 5.52
N TRP A 69 -2.98 -1.94 5.87
CA TRP A 69 -2.42 -1.34 7.08
C TRP A 69 -3.05 -1.89 8.36
N ASP A 70 -4.23 -2.50 8.27
CA ASP A 70 -4.88 -3.20 9.38
C ASP A 70 -4.26 -4.59 9.65
N SER A 71 -3.58 -5.14 8.65
CA SER A 71 -2.84 -6.42 8.75
C SER A 71 -1.32 -6.22 8.80
N CYS A 72 -0.81 -5.01 8.52
CA CYS A 72 0.61 -4.68 8.58
C CYS A 72 1.08 -4.54 10.04
N VAL A 73 1.92 -5.47 10.48
CA VAL A 73 2.50 -5.48 11.84
C VAL A 73 3.85 -4.77 11.95
N ALA A 74 4.21 -3.96 10.95
CA ALA A 74 5.49 -3.24 10.89
C ALA A 74 6.73 -4.16 11.02
N ALA A 75 6.66 -5.39 10.48
CA ALA A 75 7.77 -6.34 10.52
C ALA A 75 8.95 -5.96 9.60
N GLY A 76 8.69 -5.20 8.53
CA GLY A 76 9.73 -4.67 7.64
C GLY A 76 10.31 -5.65 6.62
N SER A 77 9.88 -6.92 6.60
CA SER A 77 10.40 -7.94 5.66
C SER A 77 10.23 -7.57 4.18
N CYS A 78 9.22 -6.76 3.85
CA CYS A 78 9.03 -6.23 2.50
C CYS A 78 10.15 -5.28 2.06
N MET A 79 10.76 -4.55 3.00
CA MET A 79 11.83 -3.60 2.74
C MET A 79 13.18 -4.30 2.52
N SER A 80 13.46 -5.37 3.27
CA SER A 80 14.71 -6.15 3.10
C SER A 80 14.77 -6.96 1.80
N VAL A 81 13.65 -7.16 1.13
CA VAL A 81 13.57 -7.94 -0.13
C VAL A 81 13.24 -7.10 -1.37
N CYS A 82 12.84 -5.83 -1.20
CA CYS A 82 12.43 -4.99 -2.34
C CYS A 82 13.65 -4.38 -3.04
N PRO A 83 13.93 -4.74 -4.31
CA PRO A 83 15.14 -4.27 -5.00
C PRO A 83 15.07 -2.79 -5.41
N VAL A 84 13.88 -2.19 -5.39
CA VAL A 84 13.60 -0.83 -5.87
C VAL A 84 13.00 0.05 -4.77
N GLN A 85 13.07 -0.40 -3.51
CA GLN A 85 12.65 0.38 -2.34
C GLN A 85 11.23 0.95 -2.46
N THR A 86 10.26 0.21 -3.01
CA THR A 86 8.86 0.66 -3.18
C THR A 86 8.21 1.17 -1.89
N PHE A 87 8.63 0.61 -0.75
CA PHE A 87 8.09 0.93 0.56
C PHE A 87 9.01 1.86 1.35
N GLN A 88 8.41 2.67 2.22
CA GLN A 88 9.12 3.38 3.28
C GLN A 88 8.41 3.25 4.62
N TRP A 89 9.13 3.53 5.70
CA TRP A 89 8.55 3.80 7.01
C TRP A 89 7.98 5.20 7.03
N TYR A 90 6.65 5.32 7.00
CA TYR A 90 6.02 6.64 6.81
C TYR A 90 6.37 7.62 7.94
N ARG A 91 6.52 7.14 9.19
CA ARG A 91 6.80 8.03 10.33
C ARG A 91 8.21 8.58 10.33
N THR A 92 9.16 7.84 9.73
CA THR A 92 10.53 8.33 9.60
C THR A 92 10.63 9.56 8.68
N GLU A 93 9.68 9.71 7.75
CA GLU A 93 9.52 10.95 6.99
C GLU A 93 8.63 11.97 7.72
N LYS A 94 7.45 11.51 8.17
CA LYS A 94 6.46 12.36 8.85
C LYS A 94 5.87 11.61 10.04
N ASP A 95 6.36 11.93 11.24
CA ASP A 95 5.85 11.34 12.48
C ASP A 95 4.48 11.92 12.86
N ILE A 96 3.44 11.40 12.21
CA ILE A 96 2.03 11.74 12.40
C ILE A 96 1.18 10.49 12.67
N PRO A 97 0.00 10.61 13.29
CA PRO A 97 -0.92 9.48 13.44
C PRO A 97 -1.27 8.84 12.10
N ALA A 98 -1.36 7.50 12.06
CA ALA A 98 -1.57 6.76 10.81
C ALA A 98 -2.84 7.20 10.05
N LYS A 99 -3.90 7.56 10.77
CA LYS A 99 -5.15 8.07 10.19
C LYS A 99 -4.97 9.40 9.43
N ASP A 100 -3.95 10.19 9.78
CA ASP A 100 -3.67 11.49 9.17
C ASP A 100 -2.78 11.36 7.92
N VAL A 101 -2.37 10.13 7.55
CA VAL A 101 -1.67 9.84 6.29
C VAL A 101 -2.61 9.97 5.08
N ASN A 102 -3.91 9.73 5.25
CA ASN A 102 -4.90 9.95 4.22
C ASN A 102 -5.01 11.45 3.91
N GLY A 103 -4.74 11.82 2.66
CA GLY A 103 -4.71 13.21 2.21
C GLY A 103 -3.38 13.92 2.43
N ALA A 104 -2.40 13.29 3.09
CA ALA A 104 -1.07 13.84 3.25
C ALA A 104 -0.24 13.70 1.96
N THR A 105 0.75 14.58 1.81
CA THR A 105 1.78 14.51 0.76
C THR A 105 3.09 14.02 1.37
N PHE A 106 3.83 13.16 0.70
CA PHE A 106 5.15 12.67 1.09
C PHE A 106 6.16 12.90 -0.05
N ASP A 107 7.42 13.11 0.32
CA ASP A 107 8.55 13.26 -0.60
C ASP A 107 9.17 11.92 -1.00
N GLY A 108 8.78 10.83 -0.34
CA GLY A 108 9.38 9.52 -0.58
C GLY A 108 10.79 9.41 0.02
N THR A 109 11.03 10.06 1.17
CA THR A 109 12.34 10.14 1.81
C THR A 109 12.43 9.39 3.14
N GLY A 110 11.36 8.67 3.51
CA GLY A 110 11.37 7.80 4.67
C GLY A 110 12.41 6.67 4.53
N LEU A 111 12.90 6.19 5.67
CA LEU A 111 13.84 5.08 5.77
C LEU A 111 13.23 3.80 5.16
N THR A 112 14.11 2.96 4.60
CA THR A 112 13.73 1.82 3.75
C THR A 112 14.43 0.52 4.14
N GLU A 113 15.03 0.46 5.32
CA GLU A 113 15.61 -0.76 5.85
C GLU A 113 14.69 -1.40 6.90
N GLN A 114 14.65 -2.72 6.96
CA GLN A 114 13.69 -3.50 7.76
C GLN A 114 13.59 -3.06 9.25
N ASP A 115 14.70 -2.66 9.87
CA ASP A 115 14.77 -2.35 11.31
C ASP A 115 14.89 -0.87 11.62
N GLU A 116 14.65 0.01 10.64
CA GLU A 116 14.75 1.47 10.78
C GLU A 116 13.41 2.16 11.09
N ARG A 117 12.33 1.39 11.30
CA ARG A 117 11.03 1.91 11.78
C ARG A 117 11.19 2.67 13.09
N LEU A 118 10.40 3.73 13.30
CA LEU A 118 10.39 4.42 14.58
C LEU A 118 9.84 3.54 15.72
N ASP A 119 8.78 2.78 15.43
CA ASP A 119 8.21 1.74 16.28
C ASP A 119 7.18 0.89 15.48
N TYR A 120 6.38 0.07 16.16
CA TYR A 120 5.41 -0.83 15.52
C TYR A 120 4.11 -0.17 15.02
N THR A 121 3.93 1.14 15.25
CA THR A 121 2.88 1.93 14.59
C THR A 121 3.31 2.48 13.24
N ASP A 122 4.60 2.41 12.91
CA ASP A 122 5.17 2.86 11.65
C ASP A 122 4.89 1.84 10.55
N LYS A 123 3.89 2.13 9.71
CA LYS A 123 3.40 1.19 8.69
C LYS A 123 4.24 1.26 7.42
N SER A 124 4.33 0.12 6.74
CA SER A 124 4.99 0.04 5.44
C SER A 124 4.15 0.76 4.38
N GLN A 125 4.62 1.93 3.94
CA GLN A 125 3.91 2.79 3.01
C GLN A 125 4.40 2.57 1.58
N PRO A 126 3.55 2.17 0.61
CA PRO A 126 3.94 1.98 -0.78
C PRO A 126 3.96 3.32 -1.54
N ILE A 127 4.66 4.33 -1.02
CA ILE A 127 4.67 5.68 -1.63
C ILE A 127 5.27 5.69 -3.05
N ARG A 128 6.17 4.73 -3.33
CA ARG A 128 6.79 4.48 -4.64
C ARG A 128 6.14 3.29 -5.35
N GLU A 129 4.83 3.11 -5.22
CA GLU A 129 4.06 2.09 -5.95
C GLU A 129 4.42 2.05 -7.45
N HIS A 130 4.59 3.24 -8.05
CA HIS A 130 4.94 3.42 -9.46
C HIS A 130 6.31 2.86 -9.87
N ASP A 131 7.25 2.67 -8.93
CA ASP A 131 8.58 2.12 -9.20
C ASP A 131 8.61 0.58 -9.14
N CYS A 132 7.51 -0.06 -8.72
CA CYS A 132 7.47 -1.48 -8.48
C CYS A 132 7.78 -2.32 -9.74
N THR A 133 8.70 -3.27 -9.60
CA THR A 133 9.08 -4.21 -10.67
C THR A 133 8.23 -5.47 -10.72
N GLN A 134 7.19 -5.55 -9.88
CA GLN A 134 6.21 -6.64 -9.86
C GLN A 134 6.82 -8.05 -9.64
N CYS A 135 7.94 -8.12 -8.91
CA CYS A 135 8.65 -9.38 -8.64
C CYS A 135 8.02 -10.26 -7.55
N MET A 136 7.00 -9.78 -6.84
CA MET A 136 6.24 -10.49 -5.79
C MET A 136 7.04 -10.91 -4.54
N ALA A 137 8.35 -10.65 -4.47
CA ALA A 137 9.18 -11.03 -3.32
C ALA A 137 8.67 -10.45 -1.98
N CYS A 138 8.18 -9.22 -1.98
CA CYS A 138 7.65 -8.57 -0.78
C CYS A 138 6.31 -9.18 -0.30
N GLN A 139 5.50 -9.70 -1.23
CA GLN A 139 4.27 -10.42 -0.91
C GLN A 139 4.59 -11.76 -0.24
N GLU A 140 5.54 -12.52 -0.79
CA GLU A 140 5.97 -13.80 -0.21
C GLU A 140 6.67 -13.64 1.15
N ALA A 141 7.45 -12.56 1.31
CA ALA A 141 8.16 -12.29 2.56
C ALA A 141 7.25 -11.75 3.68
N CYS A 142 6.02 -11.33 3.38
CA CYS A 142 5.14 -10.68 4.35
C CYS A 142 4.59 -11.71 5.37
N PRO A 143 4.92 -11.62 6.67
CA PRO A 143 4.53 -12.64 7.65
C PRO A 143 3.01 -12.71 7.90
N THR A 144 2.29 -11.62 7.63
CA THR A 144 0.83 -11.55 7.82
C THR A 144 0.05 -11.62 6.50
N HIS A 145 0.75 -11.76 5.37
CA HIS A 145 0.18 -11.68 4.02
C HIS A 145 -0.59 -10.36 3.77
N ALA A 146 -0.11 -9.26 4.39
CA ALA A 146 -0.70 -7.93 4.26
C ALA A 146 -0.30 -7.20 2.97
N ILE A 147 0.41 -7.86 2.04
CA ILE A 147 0.86 -7.26 0.79
C ILE A 147 0.31 -8.09 -0.38
N LEU A 148 -0.22 -7.40 -1.40
CA LEU A 148 -0.67 -8.00 -2.65
C LEU A 148 -0.10 -7.19 -3.82
N ILE A 149 0.60 -7.89 -4.71
CA ILE A 149 1.16 -7.36 -5.94
C ILE A 149 0.33 -7.90 -7.10
N GLU A 150 -0.42 -7.03 -7.76
CA GLU A 150 -1.28 -7.43 -8.87
C GLU A 150 -1.23 -6.42 -10.02
N PRO A 151 -0.44 -6.70 -11.06
CA PRO A 151 -0.28 -5.84 -12.24
C PRO A 151 -1.60 -5.52 -12.95
N SER A 152 -2.56 -6.45 -12.95
CA SER A 152 -3.84 -6.23 -13.63
C SER A 152 -4.70 -5.15 -12.97
N TYR A 153 -4.36 -4.70 -11.75
CA TYR A 153 -5.07 -3.62 -11.07
C TYR A 153 -4.72 -2.21 -11.58
N GLN A 154 -3.81 -2.10 -12.55
CA GLN A 154 -3.46 -0.83 -13.18
C GLN A 154 -4.70 -0.09 -13.72
N GLU A 155 -5.63 -0.81 -14.36
CA GLU A 155 -6.89 -0.22 -14.84
C GLU A 155 -7.73 0.38 -13.68
N TYR A 156 -7.76 -0.27 -12.51
CA TYR A 156 -8.48 0.25 -11.34
C TYR A 156 -7.78 1.47 -10.75
N HIS A 157 -6.44 1.48 -10.74
CA HIS A 157 -5.65 2.66 -10.34
C HIS A 157 -5.97 3.86 -11.24
N GLU A 158 -5.94 3.66 -12.56
CA GLU A 158 -6.23 4.72 -13.54
C GLU A 158 -7.68 5.20 -13.47
N LYS A 159 -8.64 4.31 -13.19
CA LYS A 159 -10.04 4.69 -12.96
C LYS A 159 -10.18 5.54 -11.70
N ALA A 160 -9.50 5.17 -10.62
CA ALA A 160 -9.48 5.95 -9.38
C ALA A 160 -8.83 7.34 -9.57
N ASP A 161 -7.81 7.43 -10.44
CA ASP A 161 -7.16 8.69 -10.80
C ASP A 161 -7.96 9.53 -11.80
N GLY A 162 -8.95 8.94 -12.48
CA GLY A 162 -9.68 9.57 -13.56
C GLY A 162 -8.86 9.71 -14.85
N SER A 163 -7.72 9.03 -14.95
CA SER A 163 -6.83 9.00 -16.12
C SER A 163 -7.08 7.82 -17.05
N TYR A 164 -7.97 6.89 -16.68
CA TYR A 164 -8.29 5.72 -17.50
C TYR A 164 -8.79 6.10 -18.90
N VAL A 165 -8.11 5.57 -19.91
CA VAL A 165 -8.52 5.68 -21.32
C VAL A 165 -8.78 4.28 -21.85
N LYS A 166 -10.03 4.01 -22.22
CA LYS A 166 -10.38 2.75 -22.89
C LYS A 166 -9.68 2.68 -24.25
N MET A 167 -8.69 1.81 -24.37
CA MET A 167 -8.10 1.50 -25.66
C MET A 167 -9.08 0.65 -26.49
N GLU A 168 -9.68 1.26 -27.52
CA GLU A 168 -10.47 0.53 -28.50
C GLU A 168 -9.53 -0.34 -29.36
N SER A 169 -9.64 -1.68 -29.23
CA SER A 169 -8.84 -2.63 -30.00
C SER A 169 -9.29 -2.67 -31.47
N SER A 170 -8.90 -1.69 -32.27
CA SER A 170 -9.03 -1.75 -33.73
C SER A 170 -7.88 -2.53 -34.36
N SER A 171 -7.73 -3.81 -33.97
CA SER A 171 -6.79 -4.73 -34.63
C SER A 171 -7.56 -5.67 -35.56
N VAL A 172 -7.72 -5.25 -36.81
CA VAL A 172 -7.90 -6.24 -37.89
C VAL A 172 -6.57 -6.98 -37.97
N ASN A 173 -6.54 -8.25 -37.55
CA ASN A 173 -5.34 -9.09 -37.68
C ASN A 173 -4.97 -9.19 -39.16
N PRO A 174 -3.86 -8.59 -39.62
CA PRO A 174 -3.49 -8.59 -41.04
C PRO A 174 -3.00 -9.97 -41.52
N HIS A 175 -2.90 -10.96 -40.61
CA HIS A 175 -2.53 -12.33 -40.88
C HIS A 175 -3.67 -13.34 -40.66
N ALA A 176 -4.90 -12.86 -40.44
CA ALA A 176 -6.07 -13.72 -40.55
C ALA A 176 -6.30 -14.02 -42.04
N HIS A 177 -5.79 -15.15 -42.51
CA HIS A 177 -6.19 -15.73 -43.78
C HIS A 177 -7.30 -16.76 -43.51
N ASP A 178 -8.35 -16.72 -44.33
CA ASP A 178 -9.52 -17.62 -44.30
C ASP A 178 -9.16 -19.11 -44.34
#